data_AF-A0A9W6Z4H7-F1
#
_entry.id   AF-A0A9W6Z4H7-F1
#
_cell.length_a   1.000
_cell.length_b   1.000
_cell.length_c   1.000
_cell.angle_alpha   90.00
_cell.angle_beta   90.00
_cell.angle_gamma   90.00
#
_symmetry.space_group_name_H-M   'P 1'
#
loop_
_entity.id
_entity.type
_entity.pdbx_description
1 polymer ?
#
loop_
_entity_poly.entity_id
_entity_poly.type
_entity_poly.pdbx_seq_one_letter_code
_entity_poly.pdbx_strand_id
1 'polypeptide(L)'
;MFSALLLLLALLAFAHAQDVLVRVSVSADGTDQTMTLFRGESPLQAAARFVQEAGLGVAVDPTGNATPMTVQLAEVLLQRLNEKQQADALAQAQPIASFPVVRDDGVTATFEHYENQEMALEAQAFCQGNFANLELGACVGQIVNGAQQVMQQRQREAQAQAQAQQRKVVLETSININGQMMALSIAEGENSSTASDFFCRSLDLDQQNYAICLSSVVPIVEQRIKEFMEQQQRNAQEKPNEPPLFEIPIQIGEKVMPLSFLLSENPADTTKRFCSDQWGYISTVLKAQGGEEITQGLCVNTLYSTVVGMLDQLLASDEGKALVNDQKLFAIDVELTPEGGEVQPTVLALNVFPNQTAEAAVSEFLRTTGISEQAAPALIEMVNNRLARA
;
A
#
# COMPACT_ATOMS: atom_id res chain seq x y z
N MET A 1 47.30 -29.08 36.81
CA MET A 1 47.54 -28.32 35.56
C MET A 1 47.40 -29.17 34.28
N PHE A 2 46.56 -30.24 34.25
CA PHE A 2 46.34 -31.05 33.05
C PHE A 2 44.90 -31.00 32.48
N SER A 3 43.95 -30.34 33.17
CA SER A 3 42.54 -30.24 32.71
C SER A 3 42.26 -29.08 31.75
N ALA A 4 43.17 -28.13 31.56
CA ALA A 4 42.95 -26.98 30.67
C ALA A 4 43.38 -27.24 29.22
N LEU A 5 44.19 -28.28 28.96
CA LEU A 5 44.68 -28.60 27.61
C LEU A 5 43.72 -29.51 26.82
N LEU A 6 42.83 -30.23 27.51
CA LEU A 6 41.87 -31.14 26.87
C LEU A 6 40.58 -30.45 26.39
N LEU A 7 40.31 -29.21 26.81
CA LEU A 7 39.17 -28.43 26.32
C LEU A 7 39.51 -27.60 25.06
N LEU A 8 40.80 -27.39 24.76
CA LEU A 8 41.23 -26.63 23.57
C LEU A 8 41.30 -27.48 22.29
N LEU A 9 41.34 -28.81 22.40
CA LEU A 9 41.33 -29.72 21.25
C LEU A 9 39.91 -30.12 20.77
N ALA A 10 38.87 -29.84 21.55
CA ALA A 10 37.48 -30.15 21.18
C ALA A 10 36.82 -29.06 20.30
N LEU A 11 37.49 -27.91 20.09
CA LEU A 11 36.95 -26.78 19.32
C LEU A 11 37.42 -26.72 17.84
N LEU A 12 38.30 -27.64 17.40
CA LEU A 12 38.80 -27.67 16.01
C LEU A 12 38.16 -28.75 15.13
N ALA A 13 37.16 -29.47 15.63
CA ALA A 13 36.39 -30.44 14.87
C ALA A 13 35.00 -29.91 14.50
N PHE A 14 34.88 -28.62 14.14
CA PHE A 14 33.82 -28.22 13.22
C PHE A 14 34.25 -28.73 11.85
N ALA A 15 33.99 -30.01 11.60
CA ALA A 15 33.87 -30.52 10.25
C ALA A 15 32.80 -29.66 9.58
N HIS A 16 33.22 -28.61 8.89
CA HIS A 16 32.38 -27.84 8.00
C HIS A 16 31.87 -28.85 6.97
N ALA A 17 30.64 -29.32 7.17
CA ALA A 17 29.88 -29.95 6.11
C ALA A 17 29.82 -28.89 5.00
N GLN A 18 30.72 -29.01 4.03
CA GLN A 18 30.77 -28.08 2.92
C GLN A 18 29.50 -28.30 2.12
N ASP A 19 28.60 -27.32 2.16
CA ASP A 19 27.37 -27.35 1.39
C ASP A 19 27.71 -27.52 -0.09
N VAL A 20 27.27 -28.64 -0.66
CA VAL A 20 27.45 -28.92 -2.08
C VAL A 20 26.44 -28.11 -2.88
N LEU A 21 26.92 -27.22 -3.74
CA LEU A 21 26.07 -26.44 -4.64
C LEU A 21 25.68 -27.26 -5.86
N VAL A 22 26.64 -27.84 -6.57
CA VAL A 22 26.42 -28.56 -7.84
C VAL A 22 27.27 -29.84 -7.89
N ARG A 23 26.71 -30.91 -8.47
CA ARG A 23 27.43 -32.14 -8.82
C ARG A 23 27.27 -32.42 -10.31
N VAL A 24 28.37 -32.69 -10.99
CA VAL A 24 28.38 -32.99 -12.42
C VAL A 24 29.17 -34.28 -12.65
N SER A 25 28.54 -35.27 -13.27
CA SER A 25 29.24 -36.48 -13.70
C SER A 25 30.05 -36.17 -14.96
N VAL A 26 31.34 -36.47 -14.93
CA VAL A 26 32.29 -36.30 -16.03
C VAL A 26 32.91 -37.66 -16.32
N SER A 27 32.81 -38.12 -17.56
CA SER A 27 33.41 -39.38 -18.00
C SER A 27 34.79 -39.09 -18.58
N ALA A 28 35.84 -39.65 -17.98
CA ALA A 28 37.20 -39.55 -18.46
C ALA A 28 37.83 -40.95 -18.47
N ASP A 29 38.43 -41.33 -19.61
CA ASP A 29 39.05 -42.65 -19.82
C ASP A 29 38.14 -43.84 -19.50
N GLY A 30 36.84 -43.70 -19.74
CA GLY A 30 35.84 -44.73 -19.49
C GLY A 30 35.45 -44.92 -18.02
N THR A 31 35.92 -44.03 -17.13
CA THR A 31 35.50 -43.98 -15.73
C THR A 31 34.68 -42.72 -15.47
N ASP A 32 33.49 -42.89 -14.90
CA ASP A 32 32.64 -41.77 -14.50
C ASP A 32 33.09 -41.25 -13.13
N GLN A 33 33.50 -39.99 -13.07
CA GLN A 33 33.86 -39.29 -11.85
C GLN A 33 32.92 -38.10 -11.62
N THR A 34 32.69 -37.72 -10.36
CA THR A 34 31.79 -36.60 -10.02
C THR A 34 32.58 -35.37 -9.64
N MET A 35 32.49 -34.34 -10.46
CA MET A 35 32.97 -33.00 -10.13
C MET A 35 31.95 -32.32 -9.21
N THR A 36 32.43 -31.75 -8.11
CA THR A 36 31.57 -31.13 -7.07
C THR A 36 31.99 -29.68 -6.88
N LEU A 37 31.03 -28.77 -6.88
CA LEU A 37 31.23 -27.36 -6.54
C LEU A 37 30.69 -27.11 -5.12
N PHE A 38 31.54 -26.67 -4.20
CA PHE A 38 31.14 -26.34 -2.83
C PHE A 38 30.78 -24.85 -2.67
N ARG A 39 30.00 -24.53 -1.64
CA ARG A 39 29.68 -23.14 -1.29
C ARG A 39 30.95 -22.36 -0.94
N GLY A 40 31.15 -21.24 -1.64
CA GLY A 40 32.33 -20.37 -1.48
C GLY A 40 33.52 -20.73 -2.36
N GLU A 41 33.47 -21.85 -3.08
CA GLU A 41 34.45 -22.25 -4.08
C GLU A 41 34.07 -21.64 -5.45
N SER A 42 35.06 -21.19 -6.23
CA SER A 42 34.80 -20.74 -7.60
C SER A 42 34.70 -21.94 -8.57
N PRO A 43 33.93 -21.85 -9.68
CA PRO A 43 33.90 -22.93 -10.69
C PRO A 43 35.28 -23.33 -11.19
N LEU A 44 36.20 -22.36 -11.32
CA LEU A 44 37.57 -22.63 -11.75
C LEU A 44 38.38 -23.39 -10.69
N GLN A 45 38.20 -23.08 -9.40
CA GLN A 45 38.84 -23.81 -8.31
C GLN A 45 38.32 -25.25 -8.21
N ALA A 46 37.01 -25.44 -8.31
CA ALA A 46 36.38 -26.76 -8.30
C ALA A 46 36.85 -27.62 -9.48
N ALA A 47 36.94 -27.03 -10.68
CA ALA A 47 37.46 -27.70 -11.86
C ALA A 47 38.94 -28.05 -11.72
N ALA A 48 39.77 -27.13 -11.20
CA ALA A 48 41.19 -27.38 -10.97
C ALA A 48 41.42 -28.51 -9.97
N ARG A 49 40.66 -28.52 -8.87
CA ARG A 49 40.67 -29.57 -7.86
C ARG A 49 40.27 -30.91 -8.46
N PHE A 50 39.22 -30.95 -9.27
CA PHE A 50 38.79 -32.16 -9.96
C PHE A 50 39.86 -32.70 -10.92
N VAL A 51 40.48 -31.86 -11.75
CA VAL A 51 41.56 -32.27 -12.68
C VAL A 51 42.73 -32.91 -11.91
N GLN A 52 43.08 -32.33 -10.76
CA GLN A 52 44.15 -32.84 -9.91
C GLN A 52 43.78 -34.16 -9.21
N GLU A 53 42.57 -34.26 -8.64
CA GLU A 53 42.08 -35.46 -7.94
C GLU A 53 41.84 -36.63 -8.91
N ALA A 54 41.35 -36.35 -10.11
CA ALA A 54 41.05 -37.33 -11.14
C ALA A 54 42.31 -37.80 -11.92
N GLY A 55 43.46 -37.15 -11.71
CA GLY A 55 44.71 -37.49 -12.39
C GLY A 55 44.72 -37.12 -13.89
N LEU A 56 43.90 -36.15 -14.30
CA LEU A 56 43.70 -35.78 -15.72
C LEU A 56 44.79 -34.84 -16.27
N GLY A 57 45.75 -34.45 -15.44
CA GLY A 57 46.90 -33.62 -15.83
C GLY A 57 47.19 -32.51 -14.83
N VAL A 58 47.86 -31.46 -15.30
CA VAL A 58 48.15 -30.27 -14.50
C VAL A 58 47.01 -29.28 -14.66
N ALA A 59 46.38 -28.87 -13.56
CA ALA A 59 45.27 -27.91 -13.59
C ALA A 59 45.71 -26.49 -13.98
N VAL A 60 46.96 -26.14 -13.66
CA VAL A 60 47.55 -24.82 -13.86
C VAL A 60 48.92 -24.99 -14.52
N ASP A 61 49.21 -24.21 -15.55
CA ASP A 61 50.50 -24.25 -16.23
C ASP A 61 51.64 -23.65 -15.39
N PRO A 62 52.93 -23.76 -15.81
CA PRO A 62 54.06 -23.20 -15.06
C PRO A 62 54.01 -21.67 -14.88
N THR A 63 53.16 -20.98 -15.63
CA THR A 63 52.96 -19.53 -15.54
C THR A 63 51.83 -19.13 -14.57
N GLY A 64 51.14 -20.11 -13.98
CA GLY A 64 50.05 -19.88 -13.05
C GLY A 64 48.67 -19.74 -13.72
N ASN A 65 48.56 -20.02 -15.03
CA ASN A 65 47.29 -19.93 -15.76
C ASN A 65 46.57 -21.27 -15.81
N ALA A 66 45.23 -21.26 -15.70
CA ALA A 66 44.44 -22.47 -15.81
C ALA A 66 44.57 -23.10 -17.20
N THR A 67 44.71 -24.42 -17.26
CA THR A 67 44.80 -25.13 -18.54
C THR A 67 43.46 -25.12 -19.29
N PRO A 68 43.44 -25.25 -20.63
CA PRO A 68 42.19 -25.22 -21.40
C PRO A 68 41.14 -26.23 -20.93
N MET A 69 41.57 -27.43 -20.50
CA MET A 69 40.67 -28.44 -19.92
C MET A 69 40.01 -27.95 -18.62
N THR A 70 40.80 -27.33 -17.74
CA THR A 70 40.29 -26.76 -16.48
C THR A 70 39.28 -25.65 -16.75
N VAL A 71 39.53 -24.81 -17.75
CA VAL A 71 38.60 -23.74 -18.17
C VAL A 71 37.30 -24.35 -18.70
N GLN A 72 37.35 -25.35 -19.59
CA GLN A 72 36.15 -26.01 -20.11
C GLN A 72 35.31 -26.68 -19.01
N LEU A 73 35.94 -27.35 -18.05
CA LEU A 73 35.24 -27.95 -16.92
C LEU A 73 34.60 -26.88 -16.01
N ALA A 74 35.27 -25.73 -15.84
CA ALA A 74 34.73 -24.60 -15.11
C ALA A 74 33.49 -24.01 -15.81
N GLU A 75 33.49 -23.93 -17.15
CA GLU A 75 32.33 -23.50 -17.95
C GLU A 75 31.15 -24.47 -17.78
N VAL A 76 31.39 -25.79 -17.77
CA VAL A 76 30.34 -26.79 -17.49
C VAL A 76 29.76 -26.60 -16.09
N LEU A 77 30.60 -26.38 -15.07
CA LEU A 77 30.11 -26.08 -13.72
C LEU A 77 29.29 -24.79 -13.68
N LEU A 78 29.73 -23.75 -14.37
CA LEU A 78 29.02 -22.47 -14.43
C LEU A 78 27.64 -22.65 -15.09
N GLN A 79 27.57 -23.39 -16.20
CA GLN A 79 26.31 -23.72 -16.85
C GLN A 79 25.36 -24.47 -15.90
N ARG A 80 25.85 -25.52 -15.23
CA ARG A 80 25.03 -26.31 -14.29
C ARG A 80 24.63 -25.51 -13.05
N LEU A 81 25.47 -24.59 -12.59
CA LEU A 81 25.14 -23.67 -11.52
C LEU A 81 24.00 -22.72 -11.93
N ASN A 82 24.07 -22.17 -13.14
CA ASN A 82 23.00 -21.31 -13.66
C ASN A 82 21.67 -22.08 -13.83
N GLU A 83 21.72 -23.31 -14.37
CA GLU A 83 20.56 -24.19 -14.47
C GLU A 83 19.93 -24.47 -13.10
N LYS A 84 20.76 -24.75 -12.09
CA LYS A 84 20.28 -24.97 -10.72
C LYS A 84 19.69 -23.71 -10.11
N GLN A 85 20.36 -22.56 -10.24
CA GLN A 85 19.85 -21.30 -9.71
C GLN A 85 18.51 -20.93 -10.34
N GLN A 86 18.34 -21.18 -11.64
CA GLN A 86 17.06 -21.00 -12.32
C GLN A 86 16.01 -21.97 -11.78
N ALA A 87 16.33 -23.25 -11.59
CA ALA A 87 15.41 -24.23 -11.01
C ALA A 87 15.01 -23.88 -9.57
N ASP A 88 15.97 -23.45 -8.74
CA ASP A 88 15.72 -23.03 -7.36
C ASP A 88 14.87 -21.74 -7.31
N ALA A 89 15.12 -20.78 -8.22
CA ALA A 89 14.30 -19.58 -8.35
C ALA A 89 12.86 -19.93 -8.77
N LEU A 90 12.68 -20.87 -9.69
CA LEU A 90 11.35 -21.36 -10.09
C LEU A 90 10.65 -22.14 -8.98
N ALA A 91 11.38 -22.93 -8.19
CA ALA A 91 10.83 -23.65 -7.05
C ALA A 91 10.36 -22.72 -5.92
N GLN A 92 10.93 -21.53 -5.82
CA GLN A 92 10.52 -20.50 -4.85
C GLN A 92 9.49 -19.52 -5.41
N ALA A 93 9.41 -19.36 -6.73
CA ALA A 93 8.42 -18.51 -7.37
C ALA A 93 7.03 -19.15 -7.25
N GLN A 94 6.04 -18.35 -6.85
CA GLN A 94 4.65 -18.79 -6.97
C GLN A 94 4.19 -18.60 -8.42
N PRO A 95 3.49 -19.58 -9.03
CA PRO A 95 2.99 -19.43 -10.39
C PRO A 95 1.96 -18.30 -10.47
N ILE A 96 2.11 -17.43 -11.46
CA ILE A 96 1.16 -16.34 -11.74
C ILE A 96 -0.11 -16.85 -12.42
N ALA A 97 -0.05 -18.01 -13.07
CA ALA A 97 -1.23 -18.80 -13.44
C ALA A 97 -0.97 -20.28 -13.17
N SER A 98 -1.95 -20.98 -12.61
CA SER A 98 -1.93 -22.43 -12.41
C SER A 98 -3.33 -22.98 -12.62
N PHE A 99 -3.50 -23.94 -13.53
CA PHE A 99 -4.79 -24.54 -13.83
C PHE A 99 -4.65 -25.94 -14.45
N PRO A 100 -5.65 -26.81 -14.28
CA PRO A 100 -5.65 -28.13 -14.89
C PRO A 100 -5.91 -28.05 -16.40
N VAL A 101 -5.10 -28.77 -17.18
CA VAL A 101 -5.28 -29.02 -18.60
C VAL A 101 -5.75 -30.46 -18.76
N VAL A 102 -6.94 -30.65 -19.32
CA VAL A 102 -7.58 -31.96 -19.48
C VAL A 102 -7.49 -32.38 -20.94
N ARG A 103 -7.02 -33.60 -21.18
CA ARG A 103 -7.01 -34.27 -22.49
C ARG A 103 -8.34 -34.97 -22.75
N ASP A 104 -8.65 -35.23 -24.02
CA ASP A 104 -9.89 -35.91 -24.45
C ASP A 104 -10.13 -37.29 -23.81
N ASP A 105 -9.08 -37.97 -23.35
CA ASP A 105 -9.18 -39.25 -22.64
C ASP A 105 -9.34 -39.10 -21.11
N GLY A 106 -9.49 -37.86 -20.62
CA GLY A 106 -9.66 -37.52 -19.21
C GLY A 106 -8.37 -37.38 -18.42
N VAL A 107 -7.20 -37.59 -19.04
CA VAL A 107 -5.91 -37.35 -18.36
C VAL A 107 -5.74 -35.87 -18.09
N THR A 108 -5.45 -35.52 -16.84
CA THR A 108 -5.29 -34.13 -16.39
C THR A 108 -3.85 -33.88 -15.96
N ALA A 109 -3.26 -32.78 -16.42
CA ALA A 109 -1.97 -32.29 -15.96
C ALA A 109 -2.09 -30.80 -15.62
N THR A 110 -1.41 -30.33 -14.56
CA THR A 110 -1.45 -28.93 -14.15
C THR A 110 -0.42 -28.13 -14.93
N PHE A 111 -0.87 -27.11 -15.67
CA PHE A 111 0.02 -26.13 -16.28
C PHE A 111 0.30 -25.00 -15.30
N GLU A 112 1.56 -24.60 -15.20
CA GLU A 112 2.03 -23.51 -14.35
C GLU A 112 2.81 -22.50 -15.19
N HIS A 113 2.46 -21.23 -15.05
CA HIS A 113 3.14 -20.10 -15.70
C HIS A 113 3.79 -19.23 -14.64
N TYR A 114 5.07 -18.93 -14.82
CA TYR A 114 5.85 -18.09 -13.90
C TYR A 114 6.12 -16.71 -14.49
N GLU A 115 6.32 -15.75 -13.60
CA GLU A 115 6.70 -14.40 -13.98
C GLU A 115 8.02 -14.42 -14.78
N ASN A 116 8.09 -13.61 -15.83
CA ASN A 116 9.25 -13.47 -16.73
C ASN A 116 9.54 -14.67 -17.66
N GLN A 117 8.64 -15.65 -17.75
CA GLN A 117 8.73 -16.69 -18.77
C GLN A 117 7.83 -16.40 -19.98
N GLU A 118 8.21 -16.92 -21.15
CA GLU A 118 7.37 -16.83 -22.34
C GLU A 118 6.34 -17.96 -22.33
N MET A 119 5.09 -17.62 -22.04
CA MET A 119 3.97 -18.55 -21.90
C MET A 119 3.84 -19.53 -23.08
N ALA A 120 4.10 -19.08 -24.31
CA ALA A 120 4.01 -19.94 -25.49
C ALA A 120 5.05 -21.07 -25.48
N LEU A 121 6.27 -20.78 -25.02
CA LEU A 121 7.36 -21.76 -24.90
C LEU A 121 7.10 -22.76 -23.77
N GLU A 122 6.63 -22.27 -22.61
CA GLU A 122 6.22 -23.14 -21.50
C GLU A 122 5.06 -24.06 -21.91
N ALA A 123 4.04 -23.50 -22.57
CA ALA A 123 2.90 -24.27 -23.07
C ALA A 123 3.35 -25.34 -24.07
N GLN A 124 4.26 -25.00 -24.99
CA GLN A 124 4.82 -25.95 -25.94
C GLN A 124 5.57 -27.09 -25.24
N ALA A 125 6.47 -26.77 -24.31
CA ALA A 125 7.23 -27.76 -23.56
C ALA A 125 6.31 -28.66 -22.72
N PHE A 126 5.32 -28.08 -22.07
CA PHE A 126 4.32 -28.81 -21.29
C PHE A 126 3.52 -29.77 -22.17
N CYS A 127 3.03 -29.32 -23.33
CA CYS A 127 2.29 -30.16 -24.28
C CYS A 127 3.13 -31.33 -24.80
N GLN A 128 4.39 -31.08 -25.14
CA GLN A 128 5.32 -32.12 -25.60
C GLN A 128 5.62 -33.15 -24.51
N GLY A 129 5.78 -32.70 -23.25
CA GLY A 129 6.11 -33.57 -22.12
C GLY A 129 4.94 -34.41 -21.60
N ASN A 130 3.73 -33.85 -21.58
CA ASN A 130 2.57 -34.47 -20.94
C ASN A 130 1.59 -35.12 -21.93
N PHE A 131 1.57 -34.68 -23.19
CA PHE A 131 0.58 -35.10 -24.17
C PHE A 131 1.21 -35.54 -25.49
N ALA A 132 1.98 -36.64 -25.43
CA ALA A 132 2.40 -37.34 -26.64
C ALA A 132 1.14 -37.68 -27.49
N ASN A 133 1.15 -37.30 -28.76
CA ASN A 133 0.10 -37.50 -29.78
C ASN A 133 -1.03 -36.44 -29.87
N LEU A 134 -1.03 -35.37 -29.07
CA LEU A 134 -1.96 -34.26 -29.33
C LEU A 134 -1.44 -33.36 -30.46
N GLU A 135 -2.35 -32.73 -31.21
CA GLU A 135 -1.97 -31.64 -32.11
C GLU A 135 -1.40 -30.49 -31.26
N LEU A 136 -0.10 -30.23 -31.43
CA LEU A 136 0.64 -29.27 -30.59
C LEU A 136 -0.04 -27.89 -30.58
N GLY A 137 -0.56 -27.45 -31.73
CA GLY A 137 -1.27 -26.17 -31.86
C GLY A 137 -2.55 -26.10 -31.02
N ALA A 138 -3.34 -27.18 -30.98
CA ALA A 138 -4.58 -27.23 -30.20
C ALA A 138 -4.28 -27.18 -28.69
N CYS A 139 -3.29 -27.95 -28.23
CA CYS A 139 -2.87 -27.97 -26.84
C CYS A 139 -2.33 -26.59 -26.38
N VAL A 140 -1.42 -25.99 -27.16
CA VAL A 140 -0.86 -24.68 -26.85
C VAL A 140 -1.95 -23.61 -26.83
N GLY A 141 -2.88 -23.64 -27.80
CA GLY A 141 -4.01 -22.72 -27.84
C GLY A 141 -4.92 -22.81 -26.62
N GLN A 142 -5.23 -24.02 -26.15
CA GLN A 142 -6.01 -24.23 -24.92
C GLN A 142 -5.30 -23.64 -23.69
N ILE A 143 -3.99 -23.87 -23.57
CA ILE A 143 -3.19 -23.35 -22.45
C ILE A 143 -3.13 -21.83 -22.45
N VAL A 144 -2.82 -21.22 -23.59
CA VAL A 144 -2.73 -19.75 -23.68
C VAL A 144 -4.07 -19.10 -23.32
N ASN A 145 -5.18 -19.64 -23.81
CA ASN A 145 -6.51 -19.14 -23.48
C ASN A 145 -6.84 -19.32 -21.99
N GLY A 146 -6.55 -20.49 -21.42
CA GLY A 146 -6.76 -20.77 -20.00
C GLY A 146 -5.93 -19.86 -19.09
N ALA A 147 -4.66 -19.65 -19.43
CA ALA A 147 -3.76 -18.77 -18.69
C ALA A 147 -4.24 -17.31 -18.75
N GLN A 148 -4.68 -16.82 -19.92
CA GLN A 148 -5.26 -15.48 -20.05
C GLN A 148 -6.52 -15.31 -19.17
N GLN A 149 -7.38 -16.32 -19.10
CA GLN A 149 -8.57 -16.28 -18.23
C GLN A 149 -8.19 -16.22 -16.75
N VAL A 150 -7.26 -17.06 -16.30
CA VAL A 150 -6.79 -17.07 -14.90
C VAL A 150 -6.12 -15.75 -14.54
N MET A 151 -5.26 -15.20 -15.40
CA MET A 151 -4.62 -13.91 -15.16
C MET A 151 -5.63 -12.76 -15.12
N GLN A 152 -6.61 -12.74 -16.03
CA GLN A 152 -7.66 -11.72 -16.01
C GLN A 152 -8.56 -11.84 -14.77
N GLN A 153 -8.80 -13.05 -14.28
CA GLN A 153 -9.51 -13.25 -13.02
C GLN A 153 -8.70 -12.73 -11.84
N ARG A 154 -7.43 -13.13 -11.70
CA ARG A 154 -6.55 -12.63 -10.64
C ARG A 154 -6.39 -11.12 -10.66
N GLN A 155 -6.32 -10.50 -11.84
CA GLN A 155 -6.25 -9.04 -11.94
C GLN A 155 -7.51 -8.37 -11.39
N ARG A 156 -8.70 -8.93 -11.67
CA ARG A 156 -9.97 -8.43 -11.11
C ARG A 156 -10.02 -8.61 -9.59
N GLU A 157 -9.58 -9.75 -9.08
CA GLU A 157 -9.50 -10.03 -7.64
C GLU A 157 -8.51 -9.07 -6.94
N ALA A 158 -7.33 -8.86 -7.52
CA ALA A 158 -6.33 -7.93 -6.97
C ALA A 158 -6.84 -6.49 -6.96
N GLN A 159 -7.54 -6.04 -8.00
CA GLN A 159 -8.17 -4.72 -8.03
C GLN A 159 -9.26 -4.59 -6.97
N ALA A 160 -10.11 -5.61 -6.80
CA ALA A 160 -11.14 -5.62 -5.77
C ALA A 160 -10.54 -5.60 -4.35
N GLN A 161 -9.45 -6.33 -4.12
CA GLN A 161 -8.74 -6.31 -2.83
C GLN A 161 -8.05 -4.97 -2.57
N ALA A 162 -7.39 -4.38 -3.57
CA ALA A 162 -6.78 -3.06 -3.43
C ALA A 162 -7.83 -1.98 -3.11
N GLN A 163 -8.99 -2.04 -3.77
CA GLN A 163 -10.13 -1.17 -3.43
C GLN A 163 -10.64 -1.43 -2.01
N ALA A 164 -10.77 -2.70 -1.60
CA ALA A 164 -11.20 -3.04 -0.24
C ALA A 164 -10.22 -2.54 0.84
N GLN A 165 -8.90 -2.56 0.58
CA GLN A 165 -7.89 -2.05 1.51
C GLN A 165 -7.89 -0.52 1.61
N GLN A 166 -8.30 0.19 0.56
CA GLN A 166 -8.39 1.65 0.56
C GLN A 166 -9.69 2.17 1.20
N ARG A 167 -10.66 1.28 1.50
CA ARG A 167 -11.93 1.67 2.13
C ARG A 167 -11.70 1.96 3.61
N LYS A 168 -11.60 3.25 3.95
CA LYS A 168 -11.71 3.73 5.34
C LYS A 168 -13.14 3.51 5.82
N VAL A 169 -13.34 2.45 6.60
CA VAL A 169 -14.65 2.13 7.19
C VAL A 169 -14.99 3.20 8.23
N VAL A 170 -16.12 3.89 8.03
CA VAL A 170 -16.62 4.92 8.95
C VAL A 170 -17.72 4.41 9.87
N LEU A 171 -18.38 3.33 9.47
CA LEU A 171 -19.49 2.75 10.20
C LEU A 171 -19.54 1.24 9.96
N GLU A 172 -19.64 0.48 11.05
CA GLU A 172 -19.86 -0.96 11.03
C GLU A 172 -21.15 -1.27 11.80
N THR A 173 -22.06 -2.03 11.18
CA THR A 173 -23.32 -2.43 11.80
C THR A 173 -23.54 -3.92 11.58
N SER A 174 -24.04 -4.61 12.59
CA SER A 174 -24.46 -6.00 12.42
C SER A 174 -25.88 -6.05 11.87
N ILE A 175 -26.12 -6.88 10.86
CA ILE A 175 -27.43 -7.12 10.26
C ILE A 175 -27.77 -8.60 10.33
N ASN A 176 -29.04 -8.92 10.58
CA ASN A 176 -29.53 -10.29 10.61
C ASN A 176 -30.07 -10.67 9.23
N ILE A 177 -29.46 -11.67 8.60
CA ILE A 177 -29.99 -12.28 7.38
C ILE A 177 -30.20 -13.76 7.66
N ASN A 178 -31.46 -14.20 7.52
CA ASN A 178 -31.85 -15.61 7.71
C ASN A 178 -31.43 -16.19 9.07
N GLY A 179 -31.40 -15.38 10.13
CA GLY A 179 -31.01 -15.81 11.48
C GLY A 179 -29.51 -15.71 11.77
N GLN A 180 -28.69 -15.30 10.81
CA GLN A 180 -27.25 -15.09 11.00
C GLN A 180 -26.93 -13.60 11.10
N MET A 181 -26.20 -13.22 12.16
CA MET A 181 -25.66 -11.87 12.32
C MET A 181 -24.40 -11.72 11.47
N MET A 182 -24.42 -10.78 10.54
CA MET A 182 -23.29 -10.47 9.67
C MET A 182 -22.88 -9.01 9.82
N ALA A 183 -21.58 -8.74 9.74
CA ALA A 183 -21.05 -7.39 9.77
C ALA A 183 -21.23 -6.73 8.40
N LEU A 184 -21.85 -5.55 8.39
CA LEU A 184 -21.94 -4.67 7.25
C LEU A 184 -21.07 -3.45 7.52
N SER A 185 -20.13 -3.18 6.62
CA SER A 185 -19.20 -2.05 6.70
C SER A 185 -19.55 -1.01 5.64
N ILE A 186 -19.62 0.25 6.05
CA ILE A 186 -19.85 1.42 5.19
C ILE A 186 -18.57 2.26 5.21
N ALA A 187 -18.01 2.51 4.03
CA ALA A 187 -16.81 3.32 3.88
C ALA A 187 -17.14 4.81 3.73
N GLU A 188 -16.13 5.64 3.97
CA GLU A 188 -16.22 7.09 3.80
C GLU A 188 -16.68 7.46 2.38
N GLY A 189 -17.75 8.25 2.27
CA GLY A 189 -18.30 8.72 0.98
C GLY A 189 -19.20 7.72 0.24
N GLU A 190 -19.42 6.51 0.77
CA GLU A 190 -20.33 5.56 0.15
C GLU A 190 -21.81 5.93 0.38
N ASN A 191 -22.62 5.69 -0.65
CA ASN A 191 -24.07 5.73 -0.52
C ASN A 191 -24.63 4.36 -0.11
N SER A 192 -25.92 4.33 0.26
CA SER A 192 -26.59 3.12 0.72
C SER A 192 -26.59 1.98 -0.30
N SER A 193 -26.76 2.30 -1.58
CA SER A 193 -26.78 1.32 -2.67
C SER A 193 -25.43 0.62 -2.83
N THR A 194 -24.34 1.39 -2.86
CA THR A 194 -22.98 0.84 -3.02
C THR A 194 -22.57 -0.04 -1.83
N ALA A 195 -22.82 0.41 -0.60
CA ALA A 195 -22.49 -0.39 0.58
C ALA A 195 -23.33 -1.69 0.65
N SER A 196 -24.61 -1.62 0.25
CA SER A 196 -25.49 -2.80 0.19
C SER A 196 -25.08 -3.78 -0.91
N ASP A 197 -24.69 -3.28 -2.09
CA ASP A 197 -24.15 -4.10 -3.19
C ASP A 197 -22.90 -4.86 -2.73
N PHE A 198 -21.95 -4.14 -2.14
CA PHE A 198 -20.71 -4.73 -1.65
C PHE A 198 -20.99 -5.84 -0.62
N PHE A 199 -21.87 -5.56 0.34
CA PHE A 199 -22.28 -6.53 1.34
C PHE A 199 -22.99 -7.75 0.71
N CYS A 200 -23.94 -7.56 -0.21
CA CYS A 200 -24.66 -8.70 -0.81
C CYS A 200 -23.77 -9.55 -1.73
N ARG A 201 -22.76 -8.96 -2.39
CA ARG A 201 -21.77 -9.70 -3.18
C ARG A 201 -20.84 -10.55 -2.33
N SER A 202 -20.50 -10.11 -1.12
CA SER A 202 -19.60 -10.87 -0.24
C SER A 202 -20.22 -12.17 0.28
N LEU A 203 -21.54 -12.33 0.12
CA LEU A 203 -22.29 -13.51 0.54
C LEU A 203 -22.37 -14.61 -0.54
N ASP A 204 -21.78 -14.40 -1.72
CA ASP A 204 -21.77 -15.35 -2.85
C ASP A 204 -23.18 -15.90 -3.19
N LEU A 205 -24.16 -15.00 -3.22
CA LEU A 205 -25.56 -15.35 -3.48
C LEU A 205 -25.81 -15.56 -4.99
N ASP A 206 -26.70 -16.47 -5.32
CA ASP A 206 -27.25 -16.54 -6.68
C ASP A 206 -28.03 -15.27 -7.05
N GLN A 207 -28.34 -15.10 -8.33
CA GLN A 207 -28.97 -13.89 -8.86
C GLN A 207 -30.31 -13.55 -8.19
N GLN A 208 -31.10 -14.56 -7.83
CA GLN A 208 -32.41 -14.36 -7.21
C GLN A 208 -32.26 -13.92 -5.75
N ASN A 209 -31.41 -14.61 -4.99
CA ASN A 209 -31.12 -14.30 -3.59
C ASN A 209 -30.37 -12.98 -3.41
N TYR A 210 -29.52 -12.62 -4.37
CA TYR A 210 -28.84 -11.33 -4.40
C TYR A 210 -29.82 -10.15 -4.52
N ALA A 211 -30.85 -10.25 -5.37
CA ALA A 211 -31.89 -9.21 -5.49
C ALA A 211 -32.70 -9.07 -4.19
N ILE A 212 -33.01 -10.19 -3.53
CA ILE A 212 -33.69 -10.21 -2.23
C ILE A 212 -32.81 -9.56 -1.15
N CYS A 213 -31.52 -9.89 -1.12
CA CYS A 213 -30.55 -9.27 -0.22
C CYS A 213 -30.52 -7.74 -0.40
N LEU A 214 -30.36 -7.25 -1.64
CA LEU A 214 -30.33 -5.81 -1.92
C LEU A 214 -31.58 -5.09 -1.42
N SER A 215 -32.76 -5.61 -1.75
CA SER A 215 -34.03 -5.00 -1.34
C SER A 215 -34.22 -4.97 0.19
N SER A 216 -33.60 -5.90 0.92
CA SER A 216 -33.69 -5.98 2.39
C SER A 216 -32.63 -5.12 3.08
N VAL A 217 -31.42 -5.04 2.52
CA VAL A 217 -30.27 -4.38 3.14
C VAL A 217 -30.27 -2.88 2.90
N VAL A 218 -30.69 -2.40 1.72
CA VAL A 218 -30.66 -0.97 1.38
C VAL A 218 -31.38 -0.08 2.41
N PRO A 219 -32.62 -0.38 2.85
CA PRO A 219 -33.30 0.46 3.84
C PRO A 219 -32.59 0.49 5.20
N ILE A 220 -31.95 -0.62 5.58
CA ILE A 220 -31.18 -0.73 6.84
C ILE A 220 -29.95 0.18 6.75
N VAL A 221 -29.23 0.12 5.63
CA VAL A 221 -28.05 0.96 5.41
C VAL A 221 -28.42 2.44 5.36
N GLU A 222 -29.51 2.81 4.68
CA GLU A 222 -30.01 4.20 4.66
C GLU A 222 -30.30 4.72 6.06
N GLN A 223 -31.01 3.93 6.87
CA GLN A 223 -31.31 4.29 8.25
C GLN A 223 -30.03 4.44 9.09
N ARG A 224 -29.06 3.54 8.92
CA ARG A 224 -27.78 3.57 9.65
C ARG A 224 -26.90 4.75 9.26
N ILE A 225 -26.83 5.09 7.98
CA ILE A 225 -26.13 6.31 7.50
C ILE A 225 -26.80 7.55 8.11
N LYS A 226 -28.13 7.62 8.11
CA LYS A 226 -28.86 8.74 8.71
C LYS A 226 -28.58 8.88 10.20
N GLU A 227 -28.66 7.79 10.97
CA GLU A 227 -28.37 7.78 12.40
C GLU A 227 -26.94 8.23 12.70
N PHE A 228 -25.97 7.75 11.91
CA PHE A 228 -24.57 8.15 12.04
C PHE A 228 -24.37 9.64 11.76
N MET A 229 -25.01 10.19 10.72
CA MET A 229 -24.96 11.62 10.42
C MET A 229 -25.61 12.48 11.52
N GLU A 230 -26.74 12.05 12.07
CA GLU A 230 -27.38 12.73 13.21
C GLU A 230 -26.54 12.64 14.49
N GLN A 231 -25.84 11.53 14.70
CA GLN A 231 -24.91 11.36 15.82
C GLN A 231 -23.66 12.24 15.66
N GLN A 232 -23.09 12.31 14.45
CA GLN A 232 -22.00 13.23 14.12
C GLN A 232 -22.40 14.68 14.40
N GLN A 233 -23.62 15.09 13.99
CA GLN A 233 -24.15 16.44 14.26
C GLN A 233 -24.34 16.69 15.76
N ARG A 234 -24.87 15.72 16.52
CA ARG A 234 -25.01 15.85 17.98
C ARG A 234 -23.67 15.93 18.69
N ASN A 235 -22.71 15.09 18.32
CA ASN A 235 -21.37 15.14 18.88
C ASN A 235 -20.65 16.45 18.52
N ALA A 236 -20.93 17.03 17.35
CA ALA A 236 -20.44 18.36 16.98
C ALA A 236 -21.10 19.48 17.80
N GLN A 237 -22.35 19.31 18.23
CA GLN A 237 -23.07 20.24 19.12
C GLN A 237 -22.68 20.07 20.60
N GLU A 238 -22.26 18.88 21.01
CA GLU A 238 -21.79 18.56 22.37
C GLU A 238 -20.29 18.79 22.57
N LYS A 239 -19.59 19.40 21.59
CA LYS A 239 -18.24 19.90 21.85
C LYS A 239 -18.32 20.81 23.09
N PRO A 240 -17.48 20.59 24.11
CA PRO A 240 -17.48 21.42 25.31
C PRO A 240 -17.41 22.88 24.86
N ASN A 241 -18.17 23.77 25.51
CA ASN A 241 -18.25 25.22 25.28
C ASN A 241 -16.85 25.85 25.19
N GLU A 242 -16.15 25.61 24.09
CA GLU A 242 -14.89 26.21 23.77
C GLU A 242 -15.28 27.60 23.28
N PRO A 243 -14.88 28.66 24.00
CA PRO A 243 -15.21 30.01 23.57
C PRO A 243 -14.63 30.19 22.16
N PRO A 244 -15.41 30.77 21.22
CA PRO A 244 -14.91 31.02 19.88
C PRO A 244 -13.67 31.91 19.94
N LEU A 245 -12.71 31.63 19.06
CA LEU A 245 -11.52 32.43 18.88
C LEU A 245 -11.91 33.88 18.56
N PHE A 246 -12.89 34.02 17.66
CA PHE A 246 -13.63 35.24 17.43
C PHE A 246 -14.99 34.94 16.79
N GLU A 247 -15.87 35.94 16.82
CA GLU A 247 -17.16 35.90 16.13
C GLU A 247 -17.25 37.06 15.14
N ILE A 248 -17.66 36.76 13.91
CA ILE A 248 -17.91 37.77 12.89
C ILE A 248 -19.43 38.02 12.83
N PRO A 249 -19.92 39.23 13.17
CA PRO A 249 -21.33 39.55 13.01
C PRO A 249 -21.66 39.75 11.52
N ILE A 250 -22.38 38.80 10.92
CA ILE A 250 -22.82 38.88 9.52
C ILE A 250 -24.23 39.47 9.47
N GLN A 251 -24.35 40.70 8.95
CA GLN A 251 -25.65 41.36 8.76
C GLN A 251 -26.29 40.91 7.45
N ILE A 252 -27.50 40.34 7.53
CA ILE A 252 -28.26 39.89 6.36
C ILE A 252 -29.70 40.40 6.48
N GLY A 253 -30.03 41.42 5.71
CA GLY A 253 -31.29 42.15 5.88
C GLY A 253 -31.33 42.84 7.25
N GLU A 254 -32.31 42.48 8.08
CA GLU A 254 -32.47 43.01 9.44
C GLU A 254 -31.84 42.11 10.52
N LYS A 255 -31.36 40.91 10.16
CA LYS A 255 -30.83 39.93 11.11
C LYS A 255 -29.30 39.96 11.16
N VAL A 256 -28.74 40.02 12.37
CA VAL A 256 -27.32 39.72 12.63
C VAL A 256 -27.19 38.24 12.93
N MET A 257 -26.30 37.56 12.20
CA MET A 257 -25.98 36.15 12.45
C MET A 257 -24.49 36.03 12.76
N PRO A 258 -24.10 35.53 13.94
CA PRO A 258 -22.69 35.35 14.27
C PRO A 258 -22.14 34.17 13.47
N LEU A 259 -21.00 34.39 12.81
CA LEU A 259 -20.12 33.33 12.35
C LEU A 259 -19.05 33.15 13.42
N SER A 260 -19.23 32.12 14.25
CA SER A 260 -18.26 31.76 15.30
C SER A 260 -17.16 30.90 14.67
N PHE A 261 -15.91 31.26 14.93
CA PHE A 261 -14.75 30.51 14.47
C PHE A 261 -13.98 29.97 15.68
N LEU A 262 -13.83 28.64 15.78
CA LEU A 262 -13.01 28.02 16.82
C LEU A 262 -11.56 27.89 16.35
N LEU A 263 -10.60 27.90 17.29
CA LEU A 263 -9.18 27.78 16.95
C LEU A 263 -8.84 26.46 16.24
N SER A 264 -9.56 25.39 16.57
CA SER A 264 -9.37 24.05 15.98
C SER A 264 -10.01 23.86 14.60
N GLU A 265 -10.77 24.85 14.10
CA GLU A 265 -11.56 24.68 12.88
C GLU A 265 -10.83 25.17 11.62
N ASN A 266 -11.10 24.49 10.50
CA ASN A 266 -10.67 24.98 9.20
C ASN A 266 -11.58 26.16 8.75
N PRO A 267 -11.03 27.29 8.30
CA PRO A 267 -11.81 28.42 7.78
C PRO A 267 -12.78 28.05 6.67
N ALA A 268 -12.37 27.17 5.74
CA ALA A 268 -13.22 26.74 4.62
C ALA A 268 -14.42 25.91 5.10
N ASP A 269 -14.22 25.02 6.07
CA ASP A 269 -15.30 24.20 6.62
C ASP A 269 -16.28 25.06 7.42
N THR A 270 -15.77 26.01 8.20
CA THR A 270 -16.59 26.93 9.00
C THR A 270 -17.48 27.79 8.11
N THR A 271 -16.92 28.38 7.05
CA THR A 271 -17.67 29.26 6.14
C THR A 271 -18.64 28.47 5.28
N LYS A 272 -18.25 27.27 4.83
CA LYS A 272 -19.14 26.34 4.12
C LYS A 272 -20.33 25.94 4.97
N ARG A 273 -20.11 25.58 6.24
CA ARG A 273 -21.16 25.23 7.19
C ARG A 273 -22.12 26.40 7.40
N PHE A 274 -21.60 27.58 7.72
CA PHE A 274 -22.41 28.79 7.89
C PHE A 274 -23.26 29.10 6.65
N CYS A 275 -22.64 29.14 5.46
CA CYS A 275 -23.36 29.42 4.22
C CYS A 275 -24.40 28.36 3.91
N SER A 276 -24.13 27.08 4.16
CA SER A 276 -25.08 25.98 3.95
C SER A 276 -26.27 26.09 4.89
N ASP A 277 -26.02 26.29 6.18
CA ASP A 277 -27.06 26.33 7.22
C ASP A 277 -27.96 27.56 7.06
N GLN A 278 -27.39 28.70 6.66
CA GLN A 278 -28.12 29.95 6.52
C GLN A 278 -28.61 30.21 5.09
N TRP A 279 -28.30 29.34 4.10
CA TRP A 279 -28.54 29.62 2.67
C TRP A 279 -30.01 29.94 2.36
N GLY A 280 -30.93 29.22 2.99
CA GLY A 280 -32.36 29.43 2.81
C GLY A 280 -32.77 30.87 3.11
N TYR A 281 -32.31 31.41 4.24
CA TYR A 281 -32.58 32.80 4.62
C TYR A 281 -31.81 33.80 3.74
N ILE A 282 -30.51 33.55 3.53
CA ILE A 282 -29.63 34.41 2.72
C ILE A 282 -30.22 34.63 1.32
N SER A 283 -30.56 33.54 0.65
CA SER A 283 -31.07 33.59 -0.73
C SER A 283 -32.43 34.28 -0.81
N THR A 284 -33.31 34.13 0.19
CA THR A 284 -34.59 34.84 0.23
C THR A 284 -34.40 36.35 0.38
N VAL A 285 -33.55 36.80 1.30
CA VAL A 285 -33.29 38.23 1.53
C VAL A 285 -32.68 38.89 0.29
N LEU A 286 -31.69 38.24 -0.33
CA LEU A 286 -31.01 38.79 -1.51
C LEU A 286 -31.94 38.88 -2.73
N LYS A 287 -32.80 37.88 -2.94
CA LYS A 287 -33.83 37.92 -3.99
C LYS A 287 -34.81 39.07 -3.79
N ALA A 288 -35.22 39.33 -2.55
CA ALA A 288 -36.14 40.43 -2.24
C ALA A 288 -35.55 41.82 -2.50
N GLN A 289 -34.22 41.96 -2.44
CA GLN A 289 -33.52 43.22 -2.71
C GLN A 289 -33.28 43.49 -4.20
N GLY A 290 -33.73 42.59 -5.09
CA GLY A 290 -33.52 42.73 -6.54
C GLY A 290 -32.04 42.63 -6.95
N GLY A 291 -31.20 42.03 -6.10
CA GLY A 291 -29.80 41.80 -6.41
C GLY A 291 -29.60 40.68 -7.43
N GLU A 292 -28.42 40.64 -8.05
CA GLU A 292 -27.99 39.51 -8.89
C GLU A 292 -28.07 38.18 -8.12
N GLU A 293 -28.22 37.08 -8.85
CA GLU A 293 -28.29 35.74 -8.27
C GLU A 293 -26.94 35.37 -7.64
N ILE A 294 -26.78 35.69 -6.35
CA ILE A 294 -25.64 35.25 -5.55
C ILE A 294 -25.77 33.74 -5.37
N THR A 295 -24.69 33.04 -5.70
CA THR A 295 -24.59 31.58 -5.52
C THR A 295 -24.05 31.25 -4.13
N GLN A 296 -24.33 30.05 -3.65
CA GLN A 296 -23.79 29.56 -2.37
C GLN A 296 -22.25 29.58 -2.39
N GLY A 297 -21.64 29.30 -3.55
CA GLY A 297 -20.19 29.38 -3.71
C GLY A 297 -19.63 30.79 -3.49
N LEU A 298 -20.35 31.84 -3.92
CA LEU A 298 -19.92 33.21 -3.68
C LEU A 298 -19.97 33.57 -2.19
N CYS A 299 -21.01 33.13 -1.47
CA CYS A 299 -21.08 33.26 0.00
C CYS A 299 -19.84 32.63 0.67
N VAL A 300 -19.51 31.39 0.31
CA VAL A 300 -18.39 30.65 0.90
C VAL A 300 -17.08 31.39 0.64
N ASN A 301 -16.83 31.80 -0.61
CA ASN A 301 -15.58 32.47 -0.98
C ASN A 301 -15.40 33.83 -0.29
N THR A 302 -16.46 34.64 -0.20
CA THR A 302 -16.42 35.96 0.46
C THR A 302 -16.19 35.83 1.97
N LEU A 303 -16.89 34.90 2.62
CA LEU A 303 -16.68 34.69 4.06
C LEU A 303 -15.32 34.06 4.34
N TYR A 304 -14.87 33.13 3.49
CA TYR A 304 -13.55 32.51 3.63
C TYR A 304 -12.41 33.54 3.59
N SER A 305 -12.40 34.43 2.59
CA SER A 305 -11.36 35.47 2.50
C SER A 305 -11.39 36.41 3.70
N THR A 306 -12.59 36.72 4.21
CA THR A 306 -12.77 37.56 5.41
C THR A 306 -12.21 36.86 6.66
N VAL A 307 -12.55 35.59 6.88
CA VAL A 307 -12.07 34.80 8.03
C VAL A 307 -10.55 34.65 7.98
N VAL A 308 -9.98 34.32 6.81
CA VAL A 308 -8.52 34.21 6.65
C VAL A 308 -7.84 35.56 6.93
N GLY A 309 -8.36 36.67 6.40
CA GLY A 309 -7.80 37.99 6.67
C GLY A 309 -7.84 38.38 8.15
N MET A 310 -8.92 38.04 8.86
CA MET A 310 -9.02 38.26 10.31
C MET A 310 -8.06 37.36 11.09
N LEU A 311 -7.90 36.10 10.68
CA LEU A 311 -6.92 35.18 11.27
C LEU A 311 -5.50 35.71 11.10
N ASP A 312 -5.13 36.13 9.90
CA ASP A 312 -3.79 36.67 9.63
C ASP A 312 -3.51 37.91 10.49
N GLN A 313 -4.50 38.79 10.67
CA GLN A 313 -4.40 39.95 11.56
C GLN A 313 -4.26 39.56 13.03
N LEU A 314 -5.05 38.58 13.49
CA LEU A 314 -4.99 38.08 14.85
C LEU A 314 -3.63 37.44 15.13
N LEU A 315 -3.16 36.55 14.25
CA LEU A 315 -1.88 35.86 14.37
C LEU A 315 -0.68 36.81 14.29
N ALA A 316 -0.83 37.96 13.60
CA ALA A 316 0.18 39.01 13.59
C ALA A 316 0.26 39.79 14.91
N SER A 317 -0.85 39.87 15.67
CA SER A 317 -0.94 40.61 16.95
C SER A 317 -0.30 39.84 18.11
N ASP A 318 0.14 40.57 19.14
CA ASP A 318 0.72 39.93 20.33
C ASP A 318 -0.34 39.19 21.14
N GLU A 319 -1.59 39.69 21.16
CA GLU A 319 -2.72 38.99 21.80
C GLU A 319 -3.04 37.66 21.09
N GLY A 320 -3.07 37.64 19.76
CA GLY A 320 -3.35 36.40 19.03
C GLY A 320 -2.22 35.38 19.16
N LYS A 321 -0.96 35.83 19.18
CA LYS A 321 0.19 34.94 19.49
C LYS A 321 0.09 34.36 20.90
N ALA A 322 -0.31 35.17 21.88
CA ALA A 322 -0.51 34.69 23.26
C ALA A 322 -1.65 33.67 23.33
N LEU A 323 -2.77 33.94 22.66
CA LEU A 323 -3.94 33.06 22.61
C LEU A 323 -3.64 31.70 21.95
N VAL A 324 -2.93 31.72 20.82
CA VAL A 324 -2.45 30.50 20.16
C VAL A 324 -1.50 29.71 21.05
N ASN A 325 -0.60 30.39 21.76
CA ASN A 325 0.35 29.73 22.66
C ASN A 325 -0.33 29.10 23.88
N ASP A 326 -1.43 29.66 24.37
CA ASP A 326 -2.18 29.14 25.52
C ASP A 326 -3.02 27.89 25.14
N GLN A 327 -3.49 27.82 23.89
CA GLN A 327 -4.37 26.75 23.42
C GLN A 327 -3.69 25.64 22.62
N LYS A 328 -2.42 25.79 22.23
CA LYS A 328 -1.70 24.72 21.53
C LYS A 328 -1.44 23.52 22.45
N LEU A 329 -1.63 22.31 21.92
CA LEU A 329 -1.26 21.08 22.61
C LEU A 329 0.28 20.93 22.65
N PHE A 330 0.92 21.09 21.49
CA PHE A 330 2.36 21.18 21.36
C PHE A 330 2.73 21.88 20.04
N ALA A 331 4.02 22.20 19.90
CA ALA A 331 4.61 22.63 18.63
C ALA A 331 5.73 21.66 18.23
N ILE A 332 5.90 21.46 16.93
CA ILE A 332 7.04 20.76 16.35
C ILE A 332 7.88 21.80 15.59
N ASP A 333 9.14 21.92 15.95
CA ASP A 333 10.10 22.75 15.23
C ASP A 333 10.48 22.06 13.92
N VAL A 334 10.10 22.66 12.79
CA VAL A 334 10.40 22.19 11.44
C VAL A 334 11.57 23.01 10.90
N GLU A 335 12.72 22.37 10.74
CA GLU A 335 13.90 22.99 10.16
C GLU A 335 13.84 22.95 8.64
N LEU A 336 13.80 24.13 8.01
CA LEU A 336 13.89 24.27 6.56
C LEU A 336 15.35 24.51 6.17
N THR A 337 15.92 23.57 5.42
CA THR A 337 17.24 23.75 4.80
C THR A 337 17.02 24.32 3.39
N PRO A 338 17.47 25.55 3.11
CA PRO A 338 17.33 26.14 1.78
C PRO A 338 18.17 25.36 0.76
N GLU A 339 17.61 25.15 -0.44
CA GLU A 339 18.36 24.62 -1.58
C GLU A 339 19.52 25.56 -1.92
N GLY A 340 20.75 25.11 -1.69
CA GLY A 340 21.96 25.92 -1.92
C GLY A 340 22.94 25.99 -0.76
N GLY A 341 22.61 25.46 0.42
CA GLY A 341 23.58 25.13 1.50
C GLY A 341 24.29 26.29 2.22
N GLU A 342 24.16 27.53 1.75
CA GLU A 342 24.86 28.69 2.34
C GLU A 342 24.02 29.51 3.34
N VAL A 343 22.72 29.25 3.45
CA VAL A 343 21.84 30.01 4.35
C VAL A 343 21.49 29.18 5.58
N GLN A 344 21.49 29.83 6.75
CA GLN A 344 21.13 29.19 8.03
C GLN A 344 19.73 28.56 7.95
N PRO A 345 19.51 27.38 8.56
CA PRO A 345 18.19 26.76 8.61
C PRO A 345 17.16 27.71 9.23
N THR A 346 16.00 27.85 8.58
CA THR A 346 14.86 28.57 9.15
C THR A 346 14.04 27.58 9.96
N VAL A 347 13.84 27.84 11.25
CA VAL A 347 12.98 27.01 12.11
C VAL A 347 11.57 27.58 12.13
N LEU A 348 10.59 26.79 11.71
CA LEU A 348 9.18 27.15 11.73
C LEU A 348 8.42 26.23 12.69
N ALA A 349 7.53 26.79 13.50
CA ALA A 349 6.75 26.00 14.44
C ALA A 349 5.47 25.47 13.79
N LEU A 350 5.34 24.15 13.68
CA LEU A 350 4.10 23.46 13.37
C LEU A 350 3.31 23.30 14.67
N ASN A 351 2.31 24.15 14.86
CA ASN A 351 1.43 24.12 16.04
C ASN A 351 0.34 23.06 15.84
N VAL A 352 0.09 22.27 16.89
CA VAL A 352 -0.99 21.29 16.93
C VAL A 352 -1.95 21.67 18.05
N PHE A 353 -3.23 21.80 17.73
CA PHE A 353 -4.28 22.18 18.69
C PHE A 353 -5.10 20.97 19.15
N PRO A 354 -5.80 21.06 20.30
CA PRO A 354 -6.73 20.03 20.75
C PRO A 354 -7.76 19.68 19.67
N ASN A 355 -8.04 18.39 19.50
CA ASN A 355 -9.00 17.84 18.53
C ASN A 355 -8.67 18.05 17.04
N GLN A 356 -7.49 18.58 16.71
CA GLN A 356 -7.01 18.70 15.33
C GLN A 356 -6.38 17.37 14.88
N THR A 357 -6.68 16.91 13.66
CA THR A 357 -5.96 15.75 13.09
C THR A 357 -4.57 16.16 12.59
N ALA A 358 -3.68 15.18 12.43
CA ALA A 358 -2.34 15.44 11.88
C ALA A 358 -2.40 16.07 10.48
N GLU A 359 -3.31 15.58 9.63
CA GLU A 359 -3.53 16.11 8.28
C GLU A 359 -3.99 17.57 8.30
N ALA A 360 -4.90 17.91 9.21
CA ALA A 360 -5.41 19.28 9.33
C ALA A 360 -4.31 20.24 9.80
N ALA A 361 -3.53 19.86 10.82
CA ALA A 361 -2.42 20.67 11.33
C ALA A 361 -1.33 20.89 10.26
N VAL A 362 -0.98 19.83 9.53
CA VAL A 362 0.04 19.90 8.48
C VAL A 362 -0.43 20.71 7.27
N SER A 363 -1.67 20.51 6.81
CA SER A 363 -2.22 21.29 5.70
C SER A 363 -2.25 22.79 6.02
N GLU A 364 -2.64 23.16 7.25
CA GLU A 364 -2.59 24.54 7.69
C GLU A 364 -1.17 25.11 7.76
N PHE A 365 -0.22 24.34 8.28
CA PHE A 365 1.20 24.71 8.33
C PHE A 365 1.79 24.93 6.93
N LEU A 366 1.55 24.02 5.99
CA LEU A 366 2.03 24.13 4.61
C LEU A 366 1.42 25.36 3.91
N ARG A 367 0.11 25.58 4.08
CA ARG A 367 -0.60 26.75 3.54
C ARG A 367 -0.02 28.07 4.06
N THR A 368 0.27 28.16 5.35
CA THR A 368 0.74 29.40 5.99
C THR A 368 2.21 29.70 5.72
N THR A 369 3.02 28.67 5.53
CA THR A 369 4.47 28.81 5.31
C THR A 369 4.86 28.85 3.83
N GLY A 370 3.99 28.37 2.95
CA GLY A 370 4.27 28.22 1.51
C GLY A 370 5.21 27.05 1.19
N ILE A 371 5.41 26.12 2.12
CA ILE A 371 6.15 24.88 1.88
C ILE A 371 5.38 23.98 0.92
N SER A 372 6.11 23.22 0.08
CA SER A 372 5.54 22.26 -0.87
C SER A 372 4.66 21.20 -0.19
N GLU A 373 3.50 20.90 -0.78
CA GLU A 373 2.61 19.78 -0.40
C GLU A 373 3.32 18.41 -0.40
N GLN A 374 4.44 18.27 -1.11
CA GLN A 374 5.25 17.05 -1.09
C GLN A 374 5.85 16.75 0.31
N ALA A 375 5.96 17.75 1.18
CA ALA A 375 6.40 17.56 2.56
C ALA A 375 5.29 17.00 3.47
N ALA A 376 4.03 16.99 3.03
CA ALA A 376 2.89 16.63 3.87
C ALA A 376 3.01 15.23 4.50
N PRO A 377 3.34 14.15 3.77
CA PRO A 377 3.39 12.81 4.37
C PRO A 377 4.38 12.70 5.53
N ALA A 378 5.58 13.29 5.39
CA ALA A 378 6.60 13.26 6.42
C ALA A 378 6.19 14.09 7.66
N LEU A 379 5.59 15.26 7.45
CA LEU A 379 5.10 16.08 8.56
C LEU A 379 3.90 15.44 9.28
N ILE A 380 3.00 14.77 8.55
CA ILE A 380 1.88 14.01 9.14
C ILE A 380 2.40 12.89 10.03
N GLU A 381 3.41 12.14 9.55
CA GLU A 381 4.07 11.11 10.35
C GLU A 381 4.71 11.68 11.63
N MET A 382 5.40 12.83 11.52
CA MET A 382 5.97 13.52 12.68
C MET A 382 4.92 13.93 13.71
N VAL A 383 3.79 14.48 13.27
CA VAL A 383 2.68 14.86 14.16
C VAL A 383 2.05 13.64 14.82
N ASN A 384 1.77 12.57 14.07
CA ASN A 384 1.22 11.33 14.62
C ASN A 384 2.15 10.69 15.66
N ASN A 385 3.47 10.66 15.39
CA ASN A 385 4.47 10.17 16.33
C ASN A 385 4.52 11.01 17.62
N ARG A 386 4.27 12.31 17.53
CA ARG A 386 4.23 13.20 18.70
C ARG A 386 2.93 13.05 19.48
N LEU A 387 1.79 12.97 18.79
CA LEU A 387 0.47 12.69 19.39
C LEU A 387 0.47 11.37 20.16
N ALA A 388 1.09 10.31 19.62
CA ALA A 388 1.18 9.01 20.30
C ALA A 388 2.02 9.02 21.59
N ARG A 389 2.79 10.08 21.84
CA ARG A 389 3.64 10.26 23.04
C ARG A 389 3.08 11.26 24.04
N ALA A 390 2.12 12.08 23.63
CA ALA A 390 1.41 13.02 24.48
C ALA A 390 0.29 12.29 25.23
#